data_AF-A0A940P631-F1
#
_entry.id   AF-A0A940P631-F1
#
_cell.length_a   1.000
_cell.length_b   1.000
_cell.length_c   1.000
_cell.angle_alpha   90.00
_cell.angle_beta   90.00
_cell.angle_gamma   90.00
#
_symmetry.space_group_name_H-M   'P 1'
#
loop_
_entity.id
_entity.type
_entity.pdbx_description
1 polymer ?
#
loop_
_entity_poly.entity_id
_entity_poly.type
_entity_poly.pdbx_seq_one_letter_code
_entity_poly.pdbx_strand_id
1 'polypeptide(L)' 'MSNWSEKRRLKKEIKICRLTIEEIERKRSRSQSALVQAVLLQETPDERDVEWFNKYTGEITACRNHMIELQKQLDALG' A
#
# COMPACT_ATOMS: atom_id res chain seq x y z
N MET A 1 -26.31 -3.17 14.65
CA MET A 1 -25.07 -3.93 14.91
C MET A 1 -24.49 -3.44 16.23
N SER A 2 -23.96 -4.31 17.09
CA SER A 2 -23.36 -3.86 18.35
C SER A 2 -22.03 -3.17 18.08
N ASN A 3 -21.69 -2.14 18.87
CA ASN A 3 -20.44 -1.39 18.71
C ASN A 3 -19.20 -2.32 18.73
N TRP A 4 -19.28 -3.43 19.47
CA TRP A 4 -18.26 -4.48 19.49
C TRP A 4 -18.08 -5.20 18.15
N SER A 5 -19.17 -5.58 17.48
CA SER A 5 -19.11 -6.25 16.17
C SER A 5 -18.48 -5.36 15.10
N GLU A 6 -18.77 -4.06 15.16
CA GLU A 6 -18.25 -3.08 14.20
C GLU A 6 -16.76 -2.82 14.41
N LYS A 7 -16.32 -2.63 15.67
CA LYS A 7 -14.89 -2.53 16.00
C LYS A 7 -14.10 -3.75 15.53
N ARG A 8 -14.67 -4.95 15.68
CA ARG A 8 -14.02 -6.19 15.22
C ARG A 8 -13.90 -6.22 13.69
N ARG A 9 -14.93 -5.78 12.96
CA ARG A 9 -14.92 -5.67 11.50
C ARG A 9 -13.82 -4.72 11.03
N LEU A 10 -13.80 -3.49 11.56
CA LEU A 10 -12.81 -2.47 11.21
C LEU A 10 -11.37 -2.94 11.49
N LYS A 11 -11.12 -3.55 12.65
CA LYS A 11 -9.79 -4.12 12.97
C LYS A 11 -9.36 -5.20 11.98
N LYS A 12 -10.29 -6.03 11.50
CA LYS A 12 -10.02 -7.06 10.50
C LYS A 12 -9.68 -6.43 9.15
N GLU A 13 -10.44 -5.43 8.71
CA GLU A 13 -10.18 -4.73 7.44
C GLU A 13 -8.87 -3.95 7.46
N ILE A 14 -8.53 -3.29 8.56
CA ILE A 14 -7.22 -2.65 8.76
C ILE A 14 -6.10 -3.69 8.65
N LYS A 15 -6.26 -4.87 9.26
CA LYS A 15 -5.27 -5.96 9.14
C LYS A 15 -5.11 -6.41 7.69
N ILE A 16 -6.22 -6.54 6.95
CA ILE A 16 -6.18 -6.89 5.52
C ILE A 16 -5.42 -5.81 4.73
N CYS A 17 -5.72 -4.52 4.94
CA CYS A 17 -5.01 -3.42 4.28
C CYS A 17 -3.50 -3.50 4.52
N ARG A 18 -3.05 -3.77 5.76
CA ARG A 18 -1.62 -3.91 6.07
C ARG A 18 -0.96 -5.04 5.28
N LEU A 19 -1.61 -6.21 5.23
CA LEU A 19 -1.10 -7.36 4.47
C LEU A 19 -1.08 -7.08 2.96
N THR A 20 -2.10 -6.38 2.45
CA THR A 20 -2.16 -5.97 1.04
C THR A 20 -1.04 -4.99 0.70
N ILE A 21 -0.79 -3.98 1.55
CA ILE A 21 0.33 -3.04 1.37
C ILE A 21 1.65 -3.80 1.34
N GLU A 22 1.90 -4.68 2.31
CA GLU A 22 3.14 -5.46 2.38
C GLU A 22 3.36 -6.30 1.12
N GLU A 23 2.31 -6.94 0.62
CA GLU A 23 2.38 -7.73 -0.61
C GLU A 23 2.66 -6.88 -1.86
N ILE A 24 2.05 -5.70 -1.96
CA ILE A 24 2.31 -4.78 -3.08
C ILE A 24 3.74 -4.20 -2.97
N GLU A 25 4.23 -3.92 -1.77
CA GLU A 25 5.61 -3.45 -1.55
C GLU A 25 6.63 -4.50 -2.00
N ARG A 26 6.39 -5.79 -1.73
CA ARG A 26 7.22 -6.88 -2.26
C ARG A 26 7.26 -6.87 -3.78
N LYS A 27 6.12 -6.67 -4.46
CA LYS A 27 6.05 -6.60 -5.93
C LYS A 27 6.75 -5.36 -6.48
N ARG A 28 6.59 -4.21 -5.83
CA ARG A 28 7.24 -2.95 -6.20
C ARG A 28 8.76 -3.00 -6.05
N SER A 29 9.27 -3.79 -5.10
CA SER A 29 10.70 -3.88 -4.80
C SER A 29 11.55 -4.18 -6.05
N ARG A 30 11.04 -4.99 -6.98
CA ARG A 30 11.72 -5.30 -8.25
C ARG A 30 11.91 -4.05 -9.11
N SER A 31 10.83 -3.37 -9.46
CA SER A 31 10.93 -2.18 -10.31
C SER A 31 11.67 -1.05 -9.59
N GLN A 32 11.48 -0.91 -8.28
CA GLN A 32 12.27 0.02 -7.46
C GLN A 32 13.79 -0.22 -7.58
N SER A 33 14.22 -1.49 -7.49
CA SER A 33 15.65 -1.83 -7.60
C SER A 33 16.21 -1.52 -8.99
N ALA A 34 15.45 -1.83 -10.05
CA ALA A 34 15.83 -1.51 -11.43
C ALA A 34 15.95 0.00 -11.66
N LEU A 35 14.99 0.78 -11.15
CA LEU A 35 15.03 2.25 -11.22
C LEU A 35 16.23 2.84 -10.46
N VAL A 36 16.52 2.34 -9.25
CA VAL A 36 17.69 2.78 -8.47
C VAL A 36 18.99 2.43 -9.21
N GLN A 37 19.08 1.26 -9.81
CA GLN A 37 20.25 0.86 -10.58
C GLN A 37 20.48 1.78 -11.79
N ALA A 38 19.44 2.08 -12.58
CA ALA A 38 19.54 3.00 -13.71
C ALA A 38 20.05 4.38 -13.27
N VAL A 39 19.53 4.90 -12.15
CA VAL A 39 20.01 6.17 -11.57
C VAL A 39 21.50 6.11 -11.20
N LEU A 40 21.95 5.03 -10.55
CA LEU A 40 23.35 4.87 -10.14
C LEU A 40 24.29 4.75 -11.35
N LEU A 41 23.83 4.13 -12.44
CA LEU A 41 24.59 3.98 -13.68
C LEU A 41 24.47 5.18 -14.63
N GLN A 42 23.67 6.19 -14.28
CA GLN A 42 23.34 7.33 -15.16
C GLN A 42 22.70 6.88 -16.49
N GLU A 43 21.94 5.79 -16.43
CA GLU A 43 21.20 5.24 -17.56
C GLU A 43 19.73 5.69 -17.51
N THR A 44 19.09 5.72 -18.68
CA THR A 44 17.65 5.90 -18.77
C THR A 44 16.96 4.62 -18.26
N PRO A 45 16.05 4.70 -17.28
CA PRO A 45 15.33 3.53 -16.78
C PRO A 45 14.41 2.91 -17.85
N ASP A 46 14.21 1.60 -17.77
CA ASP A 46 13.24 0.89 -18.61
C ASP A 46 11.82 1.41 -18.33
N GLU A 47 11.07 1.78 -19.37
CA GLU A 47 9.73 2.33 -19.26
C GLU A 47 8.77 1.40 -18.50
N ARG A 48 8.92 0.08 -18.64
CA ARG A 48 8.07 -0.90 -17.94
C ARG A 48 8.34 -0.88 -16.44
N ASP A 49 9.59 -0.73 -16.03
CA ASP A 49 9.94 -0.62 -14.62
C ASP A 49 9.36 0.67 -14.02
N VAL A 50 9.38 1.78 -14.76
CA VAL A 50 8.72 3.03 -14.36
C VAL A 50 7.20 2.82 -14.20
N GLU A 51 6.54 2.22 -15.19
CA GLU A 51 5.10 1.93 -15.13
C GLU A 51 4.74 1.04 -13.94
N TRP A 52 5.47 -0.05 -13.73
CA TRP A 52 5.23 -0.95 -12.59
C TRP A 52 5.44 -0.27 -11.26
N PHE A 53 6.52 0.51 -11.11
CA PHE A 53 6.78 1.27 -9.89
C PHE A 53 5.65 2.25 -9.59
N ASN A 54 5.20 3.01 -10.59
CA ASN A 54 4.13 3.99 -10.44
C ASN A 54 2.79 3.31 -10.12
N LYS A 55 2.46 2.21 -10.81
CA LYS A 55 1.26 1.42 -10.54
C LYS A 55 1.21 0.95 -9.09
N TYR A 56 2.24 0.25 -8.64
CA TYR A 56 2.26 -0.28 -7.28
C TYR A 56 2.31 0.83 -6.22
N THR A 57 2.98 1.95 -6.50
CA THR A 57 2.96 3.13 -5.62
C THR A 57 1.55 3.72 -5.50
N GLY A 58 0.81 3.78 -6.60
CA GLY A 58 -0.60 4.19 -6.60
C GLY A 58 -1.48 3.23 -5.79
N GLU A 59 -1.34 1.93 -5.99
CA GLU A 59 -2.10 0.90 -5.24
C GLU A 59 -1.81 0.96 -3.73
N ILE A 60 -0.54 1.09 -3.34
CA ILE A 60 -0.14 1.26 -1.93
C ILE A 60 -0.76 2.53 -1.34
N THR A 61 -0.73 3.64 -2.08
CA THR A 61 -1.29 4.93 -1.63
C THR A 61 -2.80 4.83 -1.42
N ALA A 62 -3.53 4.23 -2.36
CA ALA A 62 -4.96 4.00 -2.24
C ALA A 62 -5.29 3.12 -1.02
N CYS A 63 -4.55 2.02 -0.82
CA CYS A 63 -4.76 1.12 0.32
C CYS A 63 -4.42 1.79 1.66
N ARG A 64 -3.36 2.60 1.72
CA ARG A 64 -3.00 3.40 2.91
C ARG A 64 -4.10 4.41 3.25
N ASN A 65 -4.62 5.13 2.26
CA ASN A 65 -5.69 6.09 2.48
C ASN A 65 -6.96 5.42 2.99
N HIS A 66 -7.32 4.27 2.42
CA HIS A 66 -8.43 3.47 2.92
C HIS A 66 -8.21 3.00 4.37
N MET A 67 -7.01 2.51 4.69
CA MET A 67 -6.65 2.09 6.05
C MET A 67 -6.74 3.24 7.06
N ILE A 68 -6.27 4.44 6.70
CA ILE A 68 -6.38 5.64 7.54
C ILE A 68 -7.84 5.95 7.83
N GLU A 69 -8.72 5.86 6.83
CA GLU A 69 -10.15 6.11 7.01
C GLU A 69 -10.81 5.07 7.93
N LEU A 70 -10.47 3.79 7.77
CA LEU A 70 -10.93 2.73 8.68
C LEU A 70 -10.44 2.95 10.12
N GLN A 71 -9.21 3.45 10.30
CA GLN A 71 -8.68 3.76 11.62
C GLN A 71 -9.44 4.92 12.27
N LYS A 72 -9.74 5.99 11.53
CA LYS A 72 -10.58 7.10 12.03
C LYS A 72 -11.96 6.61 12.46
N GLN A 73 -12.58 5.74 11.67
CA GLN A 73 -13.87 5.13 12.03
C GLN A 73 -13.75 4.30 13.30
N LEU A 74 -12.68 3.52 13.44
CA LEU A 74 -12.45 2.72 14.64
C LEU A 74 -12.26 3.58 15.88
N ASP A 75 -11.49 4.66 15.77
CA ASP A 75 -11.22 5.60 16.87
C ASP A 75 -12.50 6.35 17.29
N ALA A 76 -13.38 6.67 16.34
CA ALA A 76 -14.67 7.31 16.62
C ALA A 76 -15.65 6.40 17.40
N LEU A 77 -15.43 5.09 17.42
CA LEU A 77 -16.26 4.14 18.17
C LEU A 77 -15.87 4.00 19.65
N GLY A 78 -14.79 4.67 20.10
CA GLY A 78 -14.28 4.70 21.47
C GLY A 78 -13.78 3.36 21.97
#